data_AF-A0A072UQJ6-F1
#
_entry.id   AF-A0A072UQJ6-F1
#
_cell.length_a   1.000
_cell.length_b   1.000
_cell.length_c   1.000
_cell.angle_alpha   90.00
_cell.angle_beta   90.00
_cell.angle_gamma   90.00
#
_symmetry.space_group_name_H-M   'P 1'
#
loop_
_entity.id
_entity.type
_entity.pdbx_description
1 polymer ?
#
loop_
_entity_poly.entity_id
_entity_poly.type
_entity_poly.pdbx_seq_one_letter_code
_entity_poly.pdbx_strand_id
1 'polypeptide(L)'
;MQFRDKFLIQTTTVDPNTDVDDLPSDTFNKDSGRLTEELKLRVVYVSPTSPQGSTRDDTVTNSTQNLDTSSSQALQQLKEERDASVRQARHLQQELDMLKRRRNRRSDPGFSFTFAMFVGLIGFLFGLLLKLSLSSPPTQ
;
A
#
# COMPACT_ATOMS: atom_id res chain seq x y z
N MET A 1 2.09 18.80 -40.30
CA MET A 1 1.92 19.21 -38.88
C MET A 1 2.53 18.14 -38.01
N GLN A 2 3.50 18.48 -37.15
CA GLN A 2 3.94 17.58 -36.08
C GLN A 2 3.07 17.89 -34.86
N PHE A 3 2.17 16.98 -34.49
CA PHE A 3 1.40 17.13 -33.26
C PHE A 3 2.37 17.11 -32.07
N ARG A 4 2.36 18.19 -31.27
CA ARG A 4 3.25 18.38 -30.12
C ARG A 4 2.47 18.27 -28.82
N ASP A 5 1.63 17.25 -28.77
CA ASP A 5 0.70 17.04 -27.68
C ASP A 5 1.47 16.67 -26.41
N LYS A 6 0.95 17.13 -25.28
CA LYS A 6 1.58 16.98 -23.96
C LYS A 6 0.49 16.62 -22.96
N PHE A 7 0.75 15.62 -22.14
CA PHE A 7 -0.05 15.35 -20.95
C PHE A 7 0.64 15.97 -19.73
N LEU A 8 -0.17 16.47 -18.81
CA LEU A 8 0.26 16.90 -17.49
C LEU A 8 -0.51 16.07 -16.47
N ILE A 9 0.21 15.37 -15.60
CA ILE A 9 -0.35 14.66 -14.46
C ILE A 9 -0.01 15.48 -13.23
N GLN A 10 -1.01 15.84 -12.43
CA GLN A 10 -0.83 16.52 -11.16
C GLN A 10 -1.35 15.61 -10.05
N THR A 11 -0.54 15.44 -9.00
CA THR A 11 -0.87 14.65 -7.82
C THR A 11 -0.69 15.48 -6.56
N THR A 12 -1.56 15.27 -5.58
CA THR A 12 -1.54 15.98 -4.31
C THR A 12 -1.96 15.02 -3.20
N THR A 13 -1.44 15.23 -1.99
CA THR A 13 -1.82 14.43 -0.82
C THR A 13 -3.10 14.96 -0.23
N VAL A 14 -4.09 14.08 -0.02
CA VAL A 14 -5.39 14.40 0.57
C VAL A 14 -5.62 13.50 1.79
N ASP A 15 -6.43 13.94 2.76
CA ASP A 15 -6.79 13.12 3.92
C ASP A 15 -7.54 11.85 3.46
N PRO A 16 -7.25 10.67 4.04
CA PRO A 16 -7.88 9.41 3.64
C PRO A 16 -9.42 9.39 3.74
N ASN A 17 -10.01 10.26 4.56
CA ASN A 17 -11.46 10.33 4.76
C ASN A 17 -12.14 11.41 3.90
N THR A 18 -11.40 12.13 3.06
CA THR A 18 -11.97 13.14 2.16
C THR A 18 -12.66 12.45 0.98
N ASP A 19 -13.92 12.79 0.76
CA ASP A 19 -14.65 12.37 -0.44
C ASP A 19 -14.25 13.21 -1.66
N VAL A 20 -14.44 12.67 -2.87
CA VAL A 20 -14.08 13.35 -4.11
C VAL A 20 -14.90 14.64 -4.29
N ASP A 21 -16.15 14.66 -3.82
CA ASP A 21 -17.03 15.82 -3.93
C ASP A 21 -16.64 16.95 -2.95
N ASP A 22 -15.89 16.63 -1.89
CA ASP A 22 -15.44 17.58 -0.87
C ASP A 22 -14.09 18.23 -1.20
N LEU A 23 -13.49 17.91 -2.34
CA LEU A 23 -12.21 18.47 -2.77
C LEU A 23 -12.38 19.95 -3.14
N PRO A 24 -11.69 20.87 -2.43
CA PRO A 24 -11.79 22.29 -2.77
C PRO A 24 -11.15 22.55 -4.14
N SER A 25 -11.67 23.53 -4.88
CA SER A 25 -11.23 23.82 -6.26
C SER A 25 -9.77 24.27 -6.36
N ASP A 26 -9.16 24.66 -5.23
CA ASP A 26 -7.76 25.06 -5.10
C ASP A 26 -6.81 23.89 -4.74
N THR A 27 -7.30 22.65 -4.70
CA THR A 27 -6.54 21.45 -4.30
C THR A 27 -5.21 21.28 -5.04
N PHE A 28 -5.15 21.66 -6.31
CA PHE A 28 -3.96 21.56 -7.17
C PHE A 28 -3.24 22.90 -7.36
N ASN A 29 -3.65 23.94 -6.61
CA ASN A 29 -2.97 25.22 -6.67
C ASN A 29 -1.68 25.19 -5.86
N LYS A 30 -0.58 25.58 -6.50
CA LYS A 30 0.78 25.58 -5.95
C LYS A 30 0.96 26.56 -4.79
N ASP A 31 0.10 27.57 -4.68
CA ASP A 31 0.15 28.60 -3.63
C ASP A 31 -0.58 28.21 -2.34
N SER A 32 -1.30 27.07 -2.33
CA SER A 32 -2.13 26.61 -1.20
C SER A 32 -1.34 26.02 -0.03
N GLY A 33 -0.01 25.96 -0.12
CA GLY A 33 0.86 25.32 0.87
C GLY A 33 0.80 23.79 0.88
N ARG A 34 0.02 23.18 -0.01
CA ARG A 34 -0.07 21.72 -0.18
C ARG A 34 1.03 21.21 -1.10
N LEU A 35 1.49 19.98 -0.87
CA LEU A 35 2.48 19.33 -1.73
C LEU A 35 1.80 18.83 -3.01
N THR A 36 2.02 19.53 -4.11
CA THR A 36 1.59 19.11 -5.45
C THR A 36 2.80 18.69 -6.27
N GLU A 37 2.74 17.48 -6.83
CA GLU A 37 3.73 16.93 -7.74
C GLU A 37 3.20 16.98 -9.17
N GLU A 38 4.06 17.37 -10.12
CA GLU A 38 3.68 17.49 -11.54
C GLU A 38 4.58 16.62 -12.43
N LEU A 39 3.96 15.84 -13.32
CA LEU A 39 4.65 15.01 -14.30
C LEU A 39 4.17 15.34 -15.72
N LYS A 40 5.09 15.82 -16.55
CA LYS A 40 4.79 16.24 -17.94
C LYS A 40 5.27 15.21 -18.94
N LEU A 41 4.34 14.60 -19.66
CA LEU A 41 4.60 13.55 -20.62
C LEU A 41 4.44 14.07 -22.05
N ARG A 42 5.33 13.64 -22.96
CA ARG A 42 5.23 13.93 -24.39
C ARG A 42 4.48 12.81 -25.09
N VAL A 43 3.62 13.17 -26.04
CA VAL A 43 2.90 12.19 -26.87
C VAL A 43 3.76 11.81 -28.06
N VAL A 44 3.90 10.50 -28.28
CA VAL A 44 4.54 9.93 -29.46
C VAL A 44 3.51 9.11 -30.20
N TYR A 45 3.25 9.47 -31.45
CA TYR A 45 2.36 8.73 -32.33
C TYR A 45 3.14 7.63 -33.04
N VAL A 46 2.69 6.39 -32.89
CA VAL A 46 3.28 5.23 -33.57
C VAL A 46 2.29 4.76 -34.62
N SER A 47 2.70 4.78 -35.88
CA SER A 47 1.93 4.15 -36.96
C SER A 47 2.12 2.63 -36.89
N PRO A 48 1.06 1.81 -37.00
CA PRO A 48 1.21 0.36 -37.01
C PRO A 48 2.03 -0.04 -38.25
N THR A 49 3.18 -0.64 -38.03
CA THR A 49 4.07 -1.13 -39.09
C THR A 49 3.34 -2.22 -39.88
N SER A 50 3.03 -1.95 -41.15
CA SER A 50 2.46 -3.00 -42.00
C SER A 50 3.53 -4.05 -42.30
N PRO A 51 3.21 -5.36 -42.23
CA PRO A 51 4.12 -6.40 -42.66
C PRO A 51 3.94 -6.58 -44.17
N GLN A 52 4.46 -5.67 -44.99
CA GLN A 52 4.55 -5.91 -46.44
C GLN A 52 5.65 -5.07 -47.09
N GLY A 53 6.61 -5.78 -47.67
CA GLY A 53 7.86 -5.22 -48.17
C GLY A 53 7.72 -4.39 -49.43
N SER A 54 8.68 -3.49 -49.63
CA SER A 54 9.52 -3.48 -50.83
C SER A 54 10.69 -2.54 -50.62
N THR A 55 11.84 -2.99 -51.13
CA THR A 55 13.10 -2.27 -51.25
C THR A 55 12.92 -0.92 -51.96
N ARG A 56 13.42 0.17 -51.34
CA ARG A 56 14.19 1.29 -51.94
C ARG A 56 14.06 2.54 -51.08
N ASP A 57 15.15 2.91 -50.41
CA ASP A 57 15.88 4.17 -50.61
C ASP A 57 16.75 4.43 -49.37
N ASP A 58 18.05 4.24 -49.55
CA ASP A 58 19.08 4.47 -48.56
C ASP A 58 19.19 5.96 -48.31
N THR A 59 18.75 6.47 -47.14
CA THR A 59 19.33 7.63 -46.40
C THR A 59 18.58 7.92 -45.08
N VAL A 60 17.35 7.45 -44.84
CA VAL A 60 16.55 7.86 -43.65
C VAL A 60 16.43 6.77 -42.57
N THR A 61 17.03 5.60 -42.75
CA THR A 61 16.80 4.42 -41.89
C THR A 61 17.58 4.38 -40.57
N ASN A 62 18.71 5.09 -40.45
CA ASN A 62 19.50 5.05 -39.21
C ASN A 62 18.87 5.84 -38.04
N SER A 63 18.10 6.88 -38.32
CA SER A 63 17.55 7.74 -37.25
C SER A 63 16.28 7.15 -36.62
N THR A 64 15.48 6.42 -37.41
CA THR A 64 14.22 5.80 -36.97
C THR A 64 14.47 4.53 -36.15
N GLN A 65 15.43 3.71 -36.57
CA GLN A 65 15.82 2.49 -35.84
C GLN A 65 16.45 2.79 -34.47
N ASN A 66 17.18 3.91 -34.36
CA ASN A 66 17.80 4.33 -33.11
C ASN A 66 16.76 4.86 -32.09
N LEU A 67 15.73 5.58 -32.57
CA LEU A 67 14.62 6.02 -31.72
C LEU A 67 13.75 4.86 -31.22
N ASP A 68 13.43 3.88 -32.08
CA ASP A 68 12.65 2.71 -31.70
C ASP A 68 13.40 1.83 -30.69
N THR A 69 14.72 1.68 -30.86
CA THR A 69 15.58 0.94 -29.92
C THR A 69 15.70 1.68 -28.58
N SER A 70 15.90 2.99 -28.59
CA SER A 70 16.04 3.77 -27.35
C SER A 70 14.70 3.89 -26.58
N SER A 71 13.58 4.02 -27.28
CA SER A 71 12.24 4.07 -26.67
C SER A 71 11.84 2.71 -26.08
N SER A 72 12.11 1.61 -26.78
CA SER A 72 11.85 0.26 -26.26
C SER A 72 12.74 -0.09 -25.07
N GLN A 73 13.98 0.39 -25.03
CA GLN A 73 14.87 0.27 -23.86
C GLN A 73 14.37 1.09 -22.67
N ALA A 74 13.93 2.34 -22.88
CA ALA A 74 13.38 3.17 -21.81
C ALA A 74 12.06 2.58 -21.26
N LEU A 75 11.20 2.02 -22.12
CA LEU A 75 9.99 1.31 -21.71
C LEU A 75 10.30 0.00 -20.99
N GLN A 76 11.37 -0.71 -21.37
CA GLN A 76 11.83 -1.90 -20.64
C GLN A 76 12.34 -1.53 -19.25
N GLN A 77 13.13 -0.48 -19.11
CA GLN A 77 13.59 0.01 -17.80
C GLN A 77 12.41 0.41 -16.92
N LEU A 78 11.47 1.19 -17.46
CA LEU A 78 10.25 1.56 -16.73
C LEU A 78 9.41 0.33 -16.34
N LYS A 79 9.35 -0.70 -17.20
CA LYS A 79 8.65 -1.96 -16.90
C LYS A 79 9.36 -2.76 -15.81
N GLU A 80 10.68 -2.81 -15.83
CA GLU A 80 11.52 -3.48 -14.82
C GLU A 80 11.42 -2.76 -13.46
N GLU A 81 11.45 -1.43 -13.44
CA GLU A 81 11.21 -0.62 -12.25
C GLU A 81 9.79 -0.79 -11.70
N ARG A 82 8.80 -0.89 -12.59
CA ARG A 82 7.40 -1.14 -12.21
C ARG A 82 7.23 -2.56 -11.66
N ASP A 83 7.89 -3.55 -12.24
CA ASP A 83 7.90 -4.92 -11.71
C ASP A 83 8.63 -5.02 -10.36
N ALA A 84 9.70 -4.25 -10.14
CA ALA A 84 10.35 -4.14 -8.84
C ALA A 84 9.41 -3.55 -7.78
N SER A 85 8.68 -2.49 -8.12
CA SER A 85 7.68 -1.86 -7.24
C SER A 85 6.49 -2.78 -6.96
N VAL A 86 6.05 -3.55 -7.95
CA VAL A 86 4.98 -4.56 -7.79
C VAL A 86 5.42 -5.71 -6.86
N ARG A 87 6.69 -6.11 -6.89
CA ARG A 87 7.22 -7.09 -5.94
C ARG A 87 7.20 -6.55 -4.51
N GLN A 88 7.58 -5.28 -4.32
CA GLN A 88 7.52 -4.63 -3.02
C GLN A 88 6.08 -4.53 -2.50
N ALA A 89 5.12 -4.14 -3.35
CA ALA A 89 3.71 -4.10 -3.00
C ALA A 89 3.16 -5.48 -2.59
N ARG A 90 3.54 -6.55 -3.32
CA ARG A 90 3.16 -7.93 -2.97
C ARG A 90 3.72 -8.37 -1.61
N HIS A 91 4.95 -7.96 -1.28
CA HIS A 91 5.55 -8.27 0.02
C HIS A 91 4.79 -7.61 1.17
N LEU A 92 4.50 -6.31 1.06
CA LEU A 92 3.68 -5.61 2.06
C LEU A 92 2.29 -6.22 2.17
N GLN A 93 1.69 -6.64 1.06
CA GLN A 93 0.37 -7.27 1.06
C GLN A 93 0.40 -8.63 1.78
N GLN A 94 1.48 -9.40 1.65
CA GLN A 94 1.71 -10.64 2.41
C GLN A 94 1.94 -10.37 3.90
N GLU A 95 2.68 -9.33 4.27
CA GLU A 95 2.86 -8.92 5.67
C GLU A 95 1.52 -8.50 6.30
N LEU A 96 0.70 -7.74 5.57
CA LEU A 96 -0.63 -7.34 6.01
C LEU A 96 -1.57 -8.54 6.15
N ASP A 97 -1.52 -9.51 5.24
CA ASP A 97 -2.36 -10.71 5.33
C ASP A 97 -1.93 -11.62 6.49
N MET A 98 -0.62 -11.74 6.74
CA MET A 98 -0.09 -12.43 7.92
C MET A 98 -0.49 -11.73 9.23
N LEU A 99 -0.38 -10.40 9.31
CA LEU A 99 -0.81 -9.61 10.48
C LEU A 99 -2.33 -9.65 10.67
N LYS A 100 -3.12 -9.61 9.60
CA LYS A 100 -4.58 -9.75 9.62
C LYS A 100 -4.98 -11.12 10.14
N ARG A 101 -4.32 -12.19 9.70
CA ARG A 101 -4.56 -13.56 10.18
C ARG A 101 -4.08 -13.77 11.62
N ARG A 102 -3.02 -13.09 12.06
CA ARG A 102 -2.53 -13.10 13.45
C ARG A 102 -3.43 -12.30 14.39
N ARG A 103 -4.03 -11.22 13.92
CA ARG A 103 -5.08 -10.46 14.64
C ARG A 103 -6.36 -11.28 14.77
N ASN A 104 -6.76 -11.97 13.70
CA ASN A 104 -7.95 -12.83 13.71
C ASN A 104 -7.79 -14.10 14.57
N ARG A 105 -6.57 -14.58 14.78
CA ARG A 105 -6.25 -15.68 15.73
C ARG A 105 -5.94 -15.22 17.15
N ARG A 106 -5.84 -13.91 17.41
CA ARG A 106 -5.72 -13.34 18.76
C ARG A 106 -7.07 -13.00 19.39
N SER A 107 -8.16 -13.27 18.68
CA SER A 107 -9.50 -13.34 19.27
C SER A 107 -9.67 -14.72 19.90
N ASP A 108 -8.97 -14.97 21.01
CA ASP A 108 -9.46 -15.90 22.02
C ASP A 108 -10.25 -15.06 23.04
N PRO A 109 -11.58 -15.00 22.97
CA PRO A 109 -12.40 -14.42 24.01
C PRO A 109 -12.61 -15.50 25.09
N GLY A 110 -11.55 -15.82 25.81
CA GLY A 110 -11.60 -16.75 26.94
C GLY A 110 -11.19 -16.02 28.20
N PHE A 111 -12.07 -16.03 29.20
CA PHE A 111 -11.88 -15.56 30.58
C PHE A 111 -10.41 -15.36 31.00
N SER A 112 -10.08 -14.16 31.47
CA SER A 112 -8.72 -13.81 31.88
C SER A 112 -8.22 -14.77 32.97
N PHE A 113 -7.33 -15.70 32.60
CA PHE A 113 -6.76 -16.68 33.53
C PHE A 113 -6.06 -16.00 34.72
N THR A 114 -5.48 -14.82 34.51
CA THR A 114 -4.91 -14.01 35.58
C THR A 114 -5.98 -13.57 36.58
N PHE A 115 -7.13 -13.09 36.11
CA PHE A 115 -8.29 -12.77 36.97
C PHE A 115 -8.80 -14.00 37.73
N ALA A 116 -8.91 -15.16 37.07
CA ALA A 116 -9.27 -16.42 37.71
C ALA A 116 -8.36 -16.76 38.89
N MET A 117 -7.05 -16.61 38.67
CA MET A 117 -6.02 -16.91 39.65
C MET A 117 -6.11 -15.96 40.85
N PHE A 118 -6.32 -14.66 40.62
CA PHE A 118 -6.53 -13.68 41.69
C PHE A 118 -7.79 -13.96 42.52
N VAL A 119 -8.94 -14.21 41.86
CA VAL A 119 -10.19 -14.53 42.56
C VAL A 119 -10.06 -15.83 43.36
N GLY A 120 -9.40 -16.85 42.80
CA GLY A 120 -9.10 -18.11 43.49
C GLY A 120 -8.20 -17.92 44.70
N LEU A 121 -7.14 -17.12 44.61
CA LEU A 121 -6.25 -16.84 45.73
C LEU A 121 -6.98 -16.10 46.85
N ILE A 122 -7.76 -15.07 46.51
CA ILE A 122 -8.55 -14.29 47.47
C ILE A 122 -9.56 -15.20 48.18
N GLY A 123 -10.29 -16.02 47.43
CA GLY A 123 -11.24 -16.99 47.99
C GLY A 123 -10.57 -18.02 48.89
N PHE A 124 -9.39 -18.52 48.52
CA PHE A 124 -8.61 -19.45 49.34
C PHE A 124 -8.14 -18.81 50.65
N LEU A 125 -7.61 -17.57 50.61
CA LEU A 125 -7.23 -16.84 51.82
C LEU A 125 -8.43 -16.58 52.73
N PHE A 126 -9.55 -16.12 52.19
CA PHE A 126 -10.78 -15.94 52.97
C PHE A 126 -11.25 -17.25 53.57
N GLY A 127 -11.27 -18.34 52.79
CA GLY A 127 -11.63 -19.67 53.27
C GLY A 127 -10.74 -20.16 54.41
N LEU A 128 -9.43 -19.93 54.32
CA LEU A 128 -8.49 -20.23 55.41
C LEU A 128 -8.74 -19.35 56.64
N LEU A 129 -9.01 -18.05 56.46
CA LEU A 129 -9.33 -17.13 57.55
C LEU A 129 -10.62 -17.51 58.27
N LEU A 130 -11.67 -17.85 57.52
CA LEU A 130 -12.93 -18.34 58.07
C LEU A 130 -12.73 -19.68 58.79
N LYS A 131 -11.95 -20.61 58.21
CA LYS A 131 -11.64 -21.88 58.87
C LYS A 131 -10.83 -21.67 60.15
N LEU A 132 -9.90 -20.71 60.19
CA LEU A 132 -9.18 -20.35 61.41
C LEU A 132 -10.08 -19.66 62.44
N SER A 133 -10.95 -18.75 62.01
CA SER A 133 -11.82 -17.97 62.90
C SER A 133 -12.97 -18.80 63.48
N LEU A 134 -13.53 -19.73 62.71
CA LEU A 134 -14.61 -20.63 63.16
C LEU A 134 -14.09 -21.92 63.79
N SER A 135 -12.79 -22.22 63.70
CA SER A 135 -12.17 -23.34 64.42
C SER A 135 -11.98 -22.98 65.89
N SER A 136 -13.07 -22.82 66.63
CA SER A 136 -13.02 -22.89 68.09
C SER A 136 -12.62 -24.31 68.50
N PRO A 137 -11.72 -24.50 69.48
CA PRO A 137 -11.50 -25.82 70.07
C PRO A 137 -12.82 -26.28 70.72
N PRO A 138 -13.15 -27.59 70.66
CA PRO A 138 -14.28 -28.12 71.41
C PRO A 138 -14.02 -27.87 72.90
N THR A 139 -14.88 -27.06 73.51
CA THR A 139 -14.95 -26.86 74.96
C THR A 139 -15.19 -28.23 75.61
N GLN A 140 -14.19 -28.71 76.33
CA GLN A 140 -14.31 -29.81 77.28
C GLN A 140 -15.19 -29.38 78.46
#